data_AF-A0A1H5JGD5-F1
#
_entry.id   AF-A0A1H5JGD5-F1
#
_cell.length_a   1.000
_cell.length_b   1.000
_cell.length_c   1.000
_cell.angle_alpha   90.00
_cell.angle_beta   90.00
_cell.angle_gamma   90.00
#
_symmetry.space_group_name_H-M   'P 1'
#
loop_
_entity.id
_entity.type
_entity.pdbx_description
1 polymer ?
#
loop_
_entity_poly.entity_id
_entity_poly.type
_entity_poly.pdbx_seq_one_letter_code
_entity_poly.pdbx_strand_id
1 'polypeptide(L)'
;MDYITVYATTDGSEVAVLKSLFQGKGVDYKINEDQASAEGKKEFYLQVAEKDRALAREILHESGYLKVEHPHREASASRGKKWMFIFLAALVLILVAILIGWFMTAP
;
A
#
# COMPACT_ATOMS: atom_id res chain seq x y z
N MET A 1 12.15 23.37 2.82
CA MET A 1 10.99 23.48 1.91
C MET A 1 10.31 22.14 1.95
N ASP A 2 9.18 22.07 2.64
CA ASP A 2 8.46 20.83 2.91
C ASP A 2 7.56 20.47 1.73
N TYR A 3 7.71 19.24 1.26
CA TYR A 3 6.92 18.65 0.18
C TYR A 3 6.02 17.59 0.78
N ILE A 4 4.74 17.63 0.43
CA ILE A 4 3.74 16.70 0.92
C ILE A 4 3.21 15.86 -0.23
N THR A 5 3.04 14.56 0.01
CA THR A 5 2.37 13.68 -0.96
C THR A 5 0.89 14.06 -1.04
N VAL A 6 0.39 14.30 -2.24
CA VAL A 6 -1.03 14.63 -2.50
C VAL A 6 -1.72 13.59 -3.36
N TYR A 7 -0.96 12.75 -4.07
CA TYR A 7 -1.50 11.67 -4.87
C TYR A 7 -0.47 10.54 -4.98
N ALA A 8 -0.95 9.30 -4.93
CA ALA A 8 -0.15 8.11 -5.16
C ALA A 8 -0.85 7.21 -6.18
N THR A 9 -0.13 6.76 -7.19
CA THR A 9 -0.68 5.87 -8.22
C THR A 9 0.38 4.88 -8.70
N THR A 10 -0.08 3.74 -9.21
CA THR A 10 0.77 2.75 -9.89
C THR A 10 0.74 2.93 -11.42
N ASP A 11 -0.14 3.79 -11.94
CA ASP A 11 -0.32 4.00 -13.35
C ASP A 11 0.51 5.20 -13.84
N GLY A 12 1.51 4.92 -14.69
CA GLY A 12 2.35 5.97 -15.29
C GLY A 12 1.58 6.91 -16.22
N SER A 13 0.45 6.48 -16.78
CA SER A 13 -0.38 7.33 -17.63
C SER A 13 -1.12 8.40 -16.82
N GLU A 14 -1.65 8.04 -15.64
CA GLU A 14 -2.25 8.99 -14.71
C GLU A 14 -1.22 10.04 -14.27
N VAL A 15 0.00 9.61 -13.95
CA VAL A 15 1.12 10.51 -13.60
C VAL A 15 1.41 11.52 -14.69
N ALA A 16 1.41 11.10 -15.96
CA ALA A 16 1.65 11.99 -17.10
C ALA A 16 0.55 13.06 -17.25
N VAL A 17 -0.72 12.69 -17.01
CA VAL A 17 -1.84 13.63 -17.02
C VAL A 17 -1.73 14.63 -15.87
N LEU A 18 -1.50 14.15 -14.64
CA LEU A 18 -1.33 15.02 -13.48
C LEU A 18 -0.13 15.96 -13.65
N LYS A 19 0.97 15.48 -14.24
CA LYS A 19 2.14 16.29 -14.58
C LYS A 19 1.76 17.47 -15.47
N SER A 20 0.98 17.23 -16.52
CA SER A 20 0.51 18.28 -17.43
C SER A 20 -0.41 19.28 -16.73
N LEU A 21 -1.31 18.80 -15.86
CA LEU A 21 -2.23 19.65 -15.10
C LEU A 21 -1.50 20.55 -14.10
N PHE A 22 -0.54 20.02 -13.35
CA PHE A 22 0.24 20.79 -12.39
C PHE A 22 1.16 21.80 -13.07
N GLN A 23 1.78 21.43 -14.21
CA GLN A 23 2.54 22.38 -15.02
C GLN A 23 1.68 23.52 -15.55
N GLY A 24 0.48 23.22 -16.06
CA GLY A 24 -0.43 24.23 -16.60
C GLY A 24 -0.91 25.26 -15.58
N LYS A 25 -1.04 24.86 -14.31
CA LYS A 25 -1.44 25.76 -13.21
C LYS A 25 -0.26 26.35 -12.41
N GLY A 26 0.98 26.04 -12.80
CA GLY A 26 2.19 26.60 -12.17
C GLY A 26 2.46 26.08 -10.74
N VAL A 27 2.01 24.87 -10.42
CA VAL A 27 2.24 24.24 -9.11
C VAL A 27 3.64 23.64 -9.04
N ASP A 28 4.35 23.84 -7.93
CA ASP A 28 5.65 23.21 -7.68
C ASP A 28 5.43 21.76 -7.22
N TYR A 29 5.74 20.80 -8.09
CA TYR A 29 5.55 19.37 -7.84
C TYR A 29 6.83 18.56 -8.08
N LYS A 30 6.96 17.48 -7.31
CA LYS A 30 8.00 16.45 -7.43
C LYS A 30 7.32 15.09 -7.59
N ILE A 31 7.88 14.26 -8.48
CA ILE A 31 7.45 12.89 -8.69
C ILE A 31 8.55 11.99 -8.15
N ASN A 32 8.25 11.22 -7.12
CA ASN A 32 9.14 10.17 -6.63
C ASN A 32 8.62 8.83 -7.12
N GLU A 33 9.45 8.10 -7.85
CA GLU A 33 9.19 6.70 -8.21
C GLU A 33 9.79 5.84 -7.11
N ASP A 34 8.95 5.21 -6.29
CA ASP A 34 9.43 4.23 -5.34
C ASP A 34 9.50 2.87 -6.06
N GLN A 35 10.71 2.35 -6.18
CA GLN A 35 10.97 1.09 -6.90
C GLN A 35 10.53 -0.14 -6.11
N ALA A 36 10.09 0.03 -4.86
CA ALA A 36 9.80 -1.06 -3.94
C ALA A 36 8.36 -1.02 -3.43
N SER A 37 7.37 -1.15 -4.31
CA SER A 37 6.05 -1.59 -3.84
C SER A 37 6.05 -3.11 -3.64
N ALA A 38 5.38 -3.58 -2.58
CA ALA A 38 5.41 -4.95 -2.07
C ALA A 38 4.94 -6.04 -3.08
N GLU A 39 4.45 -5.65 -4.24
CA GLU A 39 3.94 -6.52 -5.31
C GLU A 39 4.72 -6.41 -6.64
N GLY A 40 5.89 -5.73 -6.67
CA GLY A 40 6.69 -5.57 -7.89
C GLY A 40 6.11 -4.58 -8.90
N LYS A 41 5.13 -3.79 -8.49
CA LYS A 41 4.58 -2.67 -9.27
C LYS A 41 5.28 -1.38 -8.84
N LYS A 42 5.58 -0.51 -9.82
CA LYS A 42 6.16 0.81 -9.56
C LYS A 42 5.08 1.70 -8.97
N GLU A 43 5.32 2.26 -7.79
CA GLU A 43 4.43 3.26 -7.21
C GLU A 43 5.03 4.64 -7.40
N PHE A 44 4.23 5.54 -7.96
CA PHE A 44 4.57 6.92 -8.18
C PHE A 44 3.88 7.78 -7.13
N TYR A 45 4.67 8.56 -6.42
CA TYR A 45 4.23 9.49 -5.40
C TYR A 45 4.38 10.91 -5.94
N LEU A 46 3.26 11.59 -6.12
CA LEU A 46 3.24 13.01 -6.45
C LEU A 46 3.25 13.82 -5.16
N GLN A 47 4.30 14.60 -5.01
CA GLN A 47 4.51 15.52 -3.91
C GLN A 47 4.42 16.95 -4.41
N VAL A 48 3.77 17.82 -3.66
CA VAL A 48 3.71 19.26 -3.96
C VAL A 48 4.24 20.06 -2.79
N ALA A 49 4.70 21.28 -3.06
CA ALA A 49 5.08 22.18 -1.99
C ALA A 49 3.87 22.44 -1.07
N GLU A 50 4.09 22.51 0.25
CA GLU A 50 3.00 22.70 1.21
C GLU A 50 2.16 23.96 0.94
N LYS A 51 2.82 25.03 0.47
CA LYS A 51 2.18 26.29 0.01
C LYS A 51 1.13 26.07 -1.09
N ASP A 52 1.33 25.08 -1.95
CA ASP A 52 0.50 24.81 -3.13
C ASP A 52 -0.46 23.65 -2.89
N ARG A 53 -0.54 23.14 -1.65
CA ARG A 53 -1.42 22.03 -1.25
C ARG A 53 -2.87 22.28 -1.62
N ALA A 54 -3.38 23.47 -1.32
CA ALA A 54 -4.78 23.82 -1.54
C ALA A 54 -5.13 23.79 -3.03
N LEU A 55 -4.29 24.43 -3.84
CA LEU A 55 -4.38 24.41 -5.29
C LEU A 55 -4.26 23.00 -5.86
N ALA A 56 -3.34 22.19 -5.32
CA ALA A 56 -3.15 20.83 -5.80
C ALA A 56 -4.38 19.94 -5.53
N ARG A 57 -4.99 20.08 -4.35
CA ARG A 57 -6.25 19.38 -4.02
C ARG A 57 -7.40 19.84 -4.90
N GLU A 58 -7.48 21.12 -5.21
CA GLU A 58 -8.51 21.67 -6.11
C GLU A 58 -8.35 21.14 -7.53
N ILE A 59 -7.12 21.09 -8.05
CA ILE A 59 -6.83 20.49 -9.37
C ILE A 59 -7.22 19.01 -9.39
N LEU A 60 -6.87 18.24 -8.36
CA LEU A 60 -7.24 16.83 -8.23
C LEU A 60 -8.77 16.65 -8.16
N HIS A 61 -9.47 17.58 -7.51
CA HIS A 61 -10.93 17.59 -7.42
C HIS A 61 -11.57 17.87 -8.79
N GLU A 62 -11.14 18.94 -9.47
CA GLU A 62 -11.65 19.33 -10.80
C GLU A 62 -11.40 18.25 -11.85
N SER A 63 -10.25 17.59 -11.78
CA SER A 63 -9.84 16.57 -12.74
C SER A 63 -10.43 15.17 -12.45
N GLY A 64 -11.14 15.00 -11.33
CA GLY A 64 -11.72 13.71 -10.94
C GLY A 64 -10.70 12.69 -10.41
N TYR A 65 -9.41 13.05 -10.31
CA TYR A 65 -8.36 12.23 -9.71
C TYR A 65 -8.34 12.29 -8.18
N LEU A 66 -9.38 12.86 -7.55
CA LEU A 66 -9.56 12.83 -6.11
C LEU A 66 -9.96 11.42 -5.64
N LYS A 67 -9.06 10.47 -5.82
CA LYS A 67 -9.09 9.20 -5.12
C LYS A 67 -8.73 9.56 -3.69
N VAL A 68 -9.78 9.72 -2.87
CA VAL A 68 -9.69 9.98 -1.44
C VAL A 68 -8.50 9.21 -0.90
N GLU A 69 -7.49 9.93 -0.41
CA GLU A 69 -6.39 9.36 0.36
C GLU A 69 -7.05 8.50 1.44
N HIS A 70 -7.11 7.19 1.20
CA HIS A 70 -6.98 6.29 2.31
C HIS A 70 -5.52 6.49 2.71
N PRO A 71 -5.24 7.16 3.85
CA PRO A 71 -3.88 7.13 4.38
C PRO A 71 -3.52 5.66 4.39
N HIS A 72 -2.35 5.30 3.86
CA HIS A 72 -1.82 3.95 3.86
C HIS A 72 -2.16 3.30 5.19
N ARG A 73 -3.31 2.62 5.24
CA ARG A 73 -3.60 1.67 6.27
C ARG A 73 -2.84 0.53 5.69
N GLU A 74 -1.56 0.48 6.05
CA GLU A 74 -0.92 -0.79 6.31
C GLU A 74 -1.99 -1.61 7.02
N ALA A 75 -2.72 -2.41 6.25
CA ALA A 75 -3.51 -3.44 6.82
C ALA A 75 -2.44 -4.23 7.54
N SER A 76 -2.47 -4.14 8.87
CA SER A 76 -1.70 -4.91 9.83
C SER A 76 -2.04 -6.39 9.65
N ALA A 77 -1.87 -6.91 8.44
CA ALA A 77 -2.09 -8.28 8.05
C ALA A 77 -0.95 -9.18 8.56
N SER A 78 0.12 -8.58 9.11
CA SER A 78 1.20 -9.32 9.75
C SER A 78 0.78 -9.96 11.08
N ARG A 79 -0.29 -9.48 11.75
CA ARG A 79 -0.77 -10.10 12.99
C ARG A 79 -1.50 -11.42 12.74
N GLY A 80 -2.34 -11.52 11.70
CA GLY A 80 -3.07 -12.76 11.40
C GLY A 80 -2.16 -13.91 10.97
N LYS A 81 -1.12 -13.62 10.18
CA LYS A 81 -0.21 -14.64 9.65
C LYS A 81 0.58 -15.38 10.74
N LYS A 82 0.96 -14.69 11.83
CA LYS A 82 1.65 -15.32 12.97
C LYS A 82 0.76 -16.32 13.73
N TRP A 83 -0.54 -16.03 13.87
CA TRP A 83 -1.47 -16.92 14.58
C TRP A 83 -1.82 -18.15 13.75
N MET A 84 -1.86 -18.01 12.42
CA MET A 84 -2.04 -19.14 11.51
C MET A 84 -0.92 -20.18 11.65
N PHE A 85 0.34 -19.76 11.82
CA PHE A 85 1.45 -20.68 12.05
C PHE A 85 1.38 -21.39 13.41
N ILE A 86 0.95 -20.69 14.47
CA ILE A 86 0.75 -21.29 15.79
C ILE A 86 -0.34 -22.35 15.73
N PHE A 87 -1.46 -22.05 15.07
CA PHE A 87 -2.56 -22.99 14.89
C PHE A 87 -2.13 -24.22 14.08
N LEU A 88 -1.38 -24.02 12.99
CA LEU A 88 -0.84 -25.11 12.19
C LEU A 88 0.11 -26.02 12.99
N ALA A 89 1.02 -25.44 13.79
CA ALA A 89 1.93 -26.20 14.63
C ALA A 89 1.20 -27.02 15.71
N ALA A 90 0.17 -26.43 16.35
CA ALA A 90 -0.65 -27.14 17.33
C ALA A 90 -1.42 -28.31 16.71
N LEU A 91 -1.96 -28.12 15.49
CA LEU A 91 -2.67 -29.18 14.76
C LEU A 91 -1.76 -30.36 14.41
N VAL A 92 -0.52 -30.09 14.01
CA VAL A 92 0.48 -31.13 13.75
C VAL A 92 0.82 -31.91 15.02
N LEU A 93 0.99 -31.25 16.16
CA LEU A 93 1.24 -31.93 17.45
C LEU A 93 0.10 -32.86 17.86
N ILE A 94 -1.15 -32.46 17.65
CA ILE A 94 -2.33 -33.30 17.92
C ILE A 94 -2.34 -34.53 17.01
N LEU A 95 -2.07 -34.36 15.71
CA LEU A 95 -1.99 -35.49 14.78
C LEU A 95 -0.91 -36.49 15.18
N VAL A 96 0.27 -36.02 15.59
CA VAL A 96 1.35 -36.89 16.07
C VAL A 96 0.96 -37.63 17.34
N ALA A 97 0.31 -36.95 18.30
CA ALA A 97 -0.16 -37.59 19.53
C ALA A 97 -1.19 -38.70 19.26
N ILE A 98 -2.12 -38.46 18.32
CA ILE A 98 -3.08 -39.47 17.87
C ILE A 98 -2.34 -40.63 17.21
N LEU A 99 -1.36 -40.36 16.35
CA LEU A 99 -0.60 -41.40 15.66
C LEU A 99 0.14 -42.33 16.65
N ILE A 100 0.75 -41.76 17.68
CA ILE A 100 1.44 -42.51 18.74
C ILE A 100 0.44 -43.30 19.59
N GLY A 101 -0.68 -42.69 19.98
CA GLY A 101 -1.74 -43.38 20.73
C GLY A 101 -2.36 -44.53 19.95
N TRP A 102 -2.52 -44.35 18.63
CA TRP A 102 -2.98 -45.39 17.73
C TRP A 102 -1.94 -46.51 17.58
N PHE A 103 -0.65 -46.17 17.52
CA PHE A 103 0.43 -47.15 17.52
C PHE A 103 0.53 -47.96 18.83
N MET A 104 0.19 -47.36 19.98
CA MET A 104 0.13 -48.05 21.27
C MET A 104 -1.15 -48.91 21.46
N THR A 105 -2.21 -48.59 20.72
CA THR A 105 -3.51 -49.28 20.80
C THR A 105 -3.71 -50.30 19.66
N ALA A 106 -2.88 -50.25 18.61
CA ALA A 106 -2.83 -51.27 17.58
C ALA A 106 -2.16 -52.53 18.17
N PRO A 107 -2.90 -53.65 18.34
CA PRO A 107 -2.36 -54.90 18.87
C PRO A 107 -1.31 -55.54 17.95
#